data_AF-A0A085V8D6-F1
#
_entry.id   AF-A0A085V8D6-F1
#
_cell.length_a   1.000
_cell.length_b   1.000
_cell.length_c   1.000
_cell.angle_alpha   90.00
_cell.angle_beta   90.00
_cell.angle_gamma   90.00
#
_symmetry.space_group_name_H-M   'P 1'
#
loop_
_entity.id
_entity.type
_entity.pdbx_description
1 polymer ?
#
loop_
_entity_poly.entity_id
_entity_poly.type
_entity_poly.pdbx_seq_one_letter_code
_entity_poly.pdbx_strand_id
1 'polypeptide(L)'
;MNYTKAFGALALLLVPALAFAHPGHGDNGLVAGISHPIGGLDHLLAMIAVGLWAAQQKGAARWALPCTFVGTMLIGGLLGFEGLDLPALESGIAASVLALGLAVALAVRPPLFMAVGATALFALFHGVAHGLELPDMSSPWAYAAGFVAATAALHAVGYAVVRFLPTAAAPLVRVAGALSAAAGVWLLAA
;
A
#
# COMPACT_ATOMS: atom_id res chain seq x y z
N MET A 1 -2.80 26.95 25.59
CA MET A 1 -1.99 26.68 24.38
C MET A 1 -2.71 27.36 23.21
N ASN A 2 -2.05 28.32 22.54
CA ASN A 2 -2.75 29.21 21.59
C ASN A 2 -2.92 28.48 20.25
N TYR A 3 -4.16 28.10 19.89
CA TYR A 3 -4.47 27.25 18.74
C TYR A 3 -3.96 27.80 17.40
N THR A 4 -3.85 29.13 17.28
CA THR A 4 -3.25 29.83 16.14
C THR A 4 -1.76 29.50 15.92
N LYS A 5 -1.00 29.24 16.99
CA LYS A 5 0.41 28.83 16.88
C LYS A 5 0.54 27.37 16.44
N ALA A 6 -0.41 26.52 16.82
CA ALA A 6 -0.46 25.11 16.39
C ALA A 6 -0.83 24.99 14.91
N PHE A 7 -1.80 25.78 14.43
CA PHE A 7 -2.13 25.87 13.00
C PHE A 7 -0.97 26.42 12.15
N GLY A 8 -0.28 27.45 12.63
CA GLY A 8 0.92 27.97 11.95
C GLY A 8 2.04 26.93 11.87
N ALA A 9 2.28 26.17 12.94
CA ALA A 9 3.27 25.09 12.93
C ALA A 9 2.88 23.94 11.99
N LEU A 10 1.59 23.60 11.88
CA LEU A 10 1.08 22.60 10.95
C LEU A 10 1.21 23.04 9.48
N ALA A 11 0.98 24.32 9.20
CA ALA A 11 1.19 24.90 7.87
C ALA A 11 2.69 24.91 7.47
N LEU A 12 3.59 25.16 8.42
CA LEU A 12 5.04 25.07 8.23
C LEU A 12 5.53 23.63 8.01
N LEU A 13 4.83 22.62 8.57
CA LEU A 13 5.11 21.20 8.33
C LEU A 13 4.67 20.69 6.94
N LEU A 14 3.82 21.45 6.23
CA LEU A 14 3.38 21.15 4.85
C LEU A 14 4.31 21.75 3.78
N VAL A 15 5.23 22.65 4.17
CA VAL A 15 6.23 23.26 3.28
C VAL A 15 7.14 22.23 2.57
N PRO A 16 7.54 21.09 3.16
CA PRO A 16 8.32 20.08 2.44
C PRO A 16 7.62 19.55 1.18
N ALA A 17 6.28 19.53 1.13
CA ALA A 17 5.54 19.10 -0.05
C ALA A 17 5.78 20.02 -1.27
N LEU A 18 6.09 21.30 -1.06
CA LEU A 18 6.44 22.25 -2.13
C LEU A 18 7.89 22.06 -2.61
N ALA A 19 8.80 21.56 -1.77
CA ALA A 19 10.18 21.28 -2.15
C ALA A 19 10.31 20.03 -3.04
N PHE A 20 9.34 19.11 -2.99
CA PHE A 20 9.23 17.96 -3.90
C PHE A 20 8.62 18.31 -5.28
N ALA A 21 8.18 19.55 -5.50
CA ALA A 21 7.53 19.96 -6.76
C ALA A 21 8.49 20.31 -7.91
N HIS A 22 9.81 20.23 -7.69
CA HIS A 22 10.80 20.28 -8.77
C HIS A 22 11.22 18.85 -9.11
N PRO A 23 10.90 18.32 -10.31
CA PRO A 23 11.55 17.12 -10.84
C PRO A 23 13.02 17.47 -11.07
N GLY A 24 13.85 17.19 -10.06
CA GLY A 24 15.29 17.37 -10.14
C GLY A 24 15.81 16.54 -11.31
N HIS A 25 16.51 17.18 -12.24
CA HIS A 25 17.07 16.56 -13.45
C HIS A 25 18.22 15.58 -13.13
N GLY A 26 17.87 14.50 -12.43
CA GLY A 26 18.76 13.44 -11.92
C GLY A 26 17.96 12.39 -11.17
N ASP A 27 16.79 12.02 -11.71
CA ASP A 27 15.82 11.11 -11.08
C ASP A 27 16.48 9.79 -10.69
N ASN A 28 16.77 9.65 -9.40
CA ASN A 28 17.08 8.36 -8.82
C ASN A 28 15.79 7.55 -8.83
N GLY A 29 15.56 6.75 -9.87
CA GLY A 29 14.37 5.88 -9.98
C GLY A 29 14.10 5.10 -8.68
N LEU A 30 15.16 4.70 -7.95
CA LEU A 30 15.07 4.11 -6.62
C LEU A 30 14.32 4.98 -5.60
N VAL A 31 14.66 6.27 -5.49
CA VAL A 31 14.00 7.19 -4.56
C VAL A 31 12.55 7.41 -4.97
N ALA A 32 12.28 7.54 -6.27
CA ALA A 32 10.91 7.63 -6.79
C ALA A 32 10.10 6.37 -6.43
N GLY A 33 10.67 5.18 -6.64
CA GLY A 33 10.05 3.90 -6.29
C GLY A 33 9.79 3.75 -4.80
N ILE A 34 10.71 4.20 -3.93
CA ILE A 34 10.50 4.20 -2.48
C ILE A 34 9.40 5.17 -2.07
N SER A 35 9.41 6.36 -2.66
CA SER A 35 8.52 7.46 -2.28
C SER A 35 7.08 7.21 -2.75
N HIS A 36 6.91 6.52 -3.88
CA HIS A 36 5.60 6.32 -4.48
C HIS A 36 4.59 5.66 -3.53
N PRO A 37 4.80 4.45 -2.98
CA PRO A 37 3.82 3.81 -2.12
C PRO A 37 3.69 4.49 -0.75
N ILE A 38 4.61 5.38 -0.39
CA ILE A 38 4.55 6.18 0.84
C ILE A 38 3.71 7.45 0.63
N GLY A 39 3.81 8.05 -0.56
CA GLY A 39 3.07 9.27 -0.94
C GLY A 39 1.65 8.99 -1.45
N GLY A 40 1.41 7.84 -2.08
CA GLY A 40 0.09 7.40 -2.54
C GLY A 40 -0.75 6.84 -1.40
N LEU A 41 -1.90 7.48 -1.10
CA LEU A 41 -2.77 7.07 0.00
C LEU A 41 -3.33 5.65 -0.19
N ASP A 42 -3.71 5.32 -1.42
CA ASP A 42 -4.19 4.01 -1.83
C ASP A 42 -3.16 2.91 -1.57
N HIS A 43 -1.92 3.12 -2.03
CA HIS A 43 -0.81 2.20 -1.85
C HIS A 43 -0.44 2.06 -0.37
N LEU A 44 -0.25 3.18 0.32
CA LEU A 44 0.12 3.19 1.73
C LEU A 44 -0.86 2.36 2.57
N LEU A 45 -2.16 2.61 2.37
CA LEU A 45 -3.21 1.90 3.09
C LEU A 45 -3.27 0.43 2.72
N ALA A 46 -3.20 0.09 1.42
CA ALA A 46 -3.23 -1.30 0.97
C ALA A 46 -2.04 -2.11 1.52
N MET A 47 -0.81 -1.61 1.39
CA MET A 47 0.40 -2.34 1.81
C MET A 47 0.44 -2.53 3.34
N ILE A 48 0.08 -1.49 4.10
CA ILE A 48 -0.03 -1.63 5.57
C ILE A 48 -1.15 -2.62 5.92
N ALA A 49 -2.31 -2.55 5.26
CA ALA A 49 -3.44 -3.43 5.54
C ALA A 49 -3.10 -4.91 5.29
N VAL A 50 -2.34 -5.24 4.24
CA VAL A 50 -1.86 -6.62 4.02
C VAL A 50 -0.97 -7.07 5.18
N GLY A 51 -0.08 -6.21 5.69
CA GLY A 51 0.76 -6.51 6.86
C GLY A 51 -0.06 -6.76 8.14
N LEU A 52 -1.00 -5.84 8.43
CA LEU A 52 -1.92 -5.97 9.57
C LEU A 52 -2.74 -7.25 9.47
N TRP A 53 -3.30 -7.54 8.29
CA TRP A 53 -4.13 -8.70 8.05
C TRP A 53 -3.35 -9.99 8.16
N ALA A 54 -2.13 -10.04 7.59
CA ALA A 54 -1.23 -11.19 7.70
C ALA A 54 -0.92 -11.54 9.16
N ALA A 55 -0.65 -10.54 10.01
CA ALA A 55 -0.41 -10.77 11.43
C ALA A 55 -1.66 -11.21 12.21
N GLN A 56 -2.85 -10.81 11.76
CA GLN A 56 -4.11 -11.32 12.31
C GLN A 56 -4.35 -12.79 11.96
N GLN A 57 -3.71 -13.35 10.92
CA GLN A 57 -3.85 -14.76 10.53
C GLN A 57 -3.10 -15.74 11.44
N LYS A 58 -3.38 -17.03 11.24
CA LYS A 58 -2.70 -18.17 11.88
C LYS A 58 -1.91 -18.98 10.84
N GLY A 59 -0.89 -19.70 11.30
CA GLY A 59 -0.11 -20.63 10.47
C GLY A 59 0.60 -19.95 9.29
N ALA A 60 0.65 -20.64 8.15
CA ALA A 60 1.38 -20.21 6.96
C ALA A 60 0.90 -18.89 6.35
N ALA A 61 -0.37 -18.52 6.55
CA ALA A 61 -0.96 -17.30 6.00
C ALA A 61 -0.22 -16.02 6.44
N ARG A 62 0.43 -16.04 7.62
CA ARG A 62 1.23 -14.92 8.14
C ARG A 62 2.35 -14.47 7.19
N TRP A 63 2.92 -15.43 6.46
CA TRP A 63 3.99 -15.18 5.51
C TRP A 63 3.49 -15.24 4.07
N ALA A 64 2.52 -16.12 3.80
CA ALA A 64 1.97 -16.29 2.47
C ALA A 64 1.39 -14.97 1.92
N LEU A 65 0.68 -14.18 2.74
CA LEU A 65 0.05 -12.94 2.29
C LEU A 65 1.08 -11.90 1.80
N PRO A 66 2.05 -11.43 2.62
CA PRO A 66 3.05 -10.47 2.17
C PRO A 66 3.87 -10.98 0.98
N CYS A 67 4.28 -12.25 1.00
CA CYS A 67 5.05 -12.85 -0.10
C CYS A 67 4.23 -12.93 -1.40
N THR A 68 2.96 -13.30 -1.30
CA THR A 68 2.04 -13.35 -2.46
C THR A 68 1.85 -11.96 -3.03
N PHE A 69 1.69 -10.95 -2.17
CA PHE A 69 1.52 -9.58 -2.64
C PHE A 69 2.75 -9.13 -3.44
N VAL A 70 3.94 -9.21 -2.84
CA VAL A 70 5.18 -8.79 -3.52
C VAL A 70 5.43 -9.58 -4.80
N GLY A 71 5.26 -10.91 -4.77
CA GLY A 71 5.48 -11.76 -5.94
C GLY A 71 4.50 -11.50 -7.07
N THR A 72 3.21 -11.35 -6.75
CA THR A 72 2.18 -11.10 -7.77
C THR A 72 2.27 -9.68 -8.31
N MET A 73 2.63 -8.71 -7.47
CA MET A 73 2.89 -7.34 -7.90
C MET A 73 4.06 -7.25 -8.87
N LEU A 74 5.14 -8.01 -8.65
CA LEU A 74 6.24 -8.12 -9.62
C LEU A 74 5.78 -8.71 -10.95
N ILE A 75 4.95 -9.77 -10.92
CA ILE A 75 4.37 -10.36 -12.13
C ILE A 75 3.48 -9.34 -12.84
N GLY A 76 2.61 -8.64 -12.12
CA GLY A 76 1.78 -7.56 -12.66
C GLY A 76 2.62 -6.43 -13.25
N GLY A 77 3.70 -6.04 -12.59
CA GLY A 77 4.65 -5.04 -13.09
C GLY A 77 5.28 -5.42 -14.41
N LEU A 78 5.68 -6.68 -14.57
CA LEU A 78 6.18 -7.18 -15.85
C LEU A 78 5.08 -7.19 -16.92
N LEU A 79 3.86 -7.62 -16.57
CA LEU A 79 2.73 -7.62 -17.53
C LEU A 79 2.36 -6.21 -17.99
N GLY A 80 2.29 -5.25 -17.06
CA GLY A 80 2.04 -3.84 -17.37
C GLY A 80 3.17 -3.22 -18.19
N PHE A 81 4.44 -3.58 -17.91
CA PHE A 81 5.59 -3.15 -18.71
C PHE A 81 5.50 -3.63 -20.16
N GLU A 82 4.97 -4.83 -20.40
CA GLU A 82 4.68 -5.36 -21.74
C GLU A 82 3.37 -4.79 -22.35
N GLY A 83 2.73 -3.83 -21.68
CA GLY A 83 1.56 -3.12 -22.17
C GLY A 83 0.22 -3.78 -21.87
N LEU A 84 0.15 -4.74 -20.93
CA LEU A 84 -1.13 -5.24 -20.46
C LEU A 84 -1.88 -4.10 -19.74
N ASP A 85 -2.98 -3.66 -20.33
CA ASP A 85 -3.91 -2.74 -19.69
C ASP A 85 -5.14 -3.49 -19.17
N LEU A 86 -5.44 -3.32 -17.88
CA LEU A 86 -6.57 -3.97 -17.24
C LEU A 86 -7.75 -2.98 -17.15
N PRO A 87 -8.99 -3.42 -17.46
CA PRO A 87 -10.14 -2.56 -17.30
C PRO A 87 -10.31 -2.18 -15.82
N ALA A 88 -10.68 -0.91 -15.59
CA ALA A 88 -10.97 -0.37 -14.26
C ALA A 88 -9.80 -0.51 -13.26
N LEU A 89 -8.57 -0.28 -13.71
CA LEU A 89 -7.34 -0.34 -12.91
C LEU A 89 -7.43 0.42 -11.58
N GLU A 90 -7.79 1.70 -11.66
CA GLU A 90 -7.95 2.58 -10.49
C GLU A 90 -9.02 2.05 -9.53
N SER A 91 -10.17 1.62 -10.06
CA SER A 91 -11.23 1.02 -9.25
C SER A 91 -10.78 -0.28 -8.59
N GLY A 92 -9.95 -1.09 -9.26
CA GLY A 92 -9.35 -2.31 -8.70
C GLY A 92 -8.41 -2.01 -7.52
N ILE A 93 -7.59 -0.96 -7.65
CA ILE A 93 -6.74 -0.47 -6.58
C ILE A 93 -7.59 0.06 -5.42
N ALA A 94 -8.56 0.93 -5.67
CA ALA A 94 -9.46 1.46 -4.64
C ALA A 94 -10.27 0.36 -3.93
N ALA A 95 -10.76 -0.63 -4.68
CA ALA A 95 -11.46 -1.80 -4.14
C ALA A 95 -10.55 -2.64 -3.24
N SER A 96 -9.24 -2.70 -3.51
CA SER A 96 -8.29 -3.38 -2.63
C SER A 96 -8.21 -2.71 -1.26
N VAL A 97 -8.14 -1.38 -1.22
CA VAL A 97 -8.07 -0.59 0.01
C VAL A 97 -9.32 -0.83 0.86
N LEU A 98 -10.48 -0.86 0.21
CA LEU A 98 -11.75 -1.20 0.82
C LEU A 98 -11.74 -2.64 1.39
N ALA A 99 -11.45 -3.62 0.54
CA ALA A 99 -11.55 -5.03 0.89
C ALA A 99 -10.54 -5.45 1.97
N LEU A 100 -9.28 -5.04 1.84
CA LEU A 100 -8.23 -5.30 2.83
C LEU A 100 -8.53 -4.55 4.14
N GLY A 101 -8.98 -3.30 4.06
CA GLY A 101 -9.42 -2.54 5.22
C GLY A 101 -10.53 -3.25 5.99
N LEU A 102 -11.56 -3.74 5.29
CA LEU A 102 -12.64 -4.53 5.89
C LEU A 102 -12.14 -5.84 6.49
N ALA A 103 -11.23 -6.54 5.81
CA ALA A 103 -10.64 -7.77 6.32
C ALA A 103 -9.90 -7.54 7.65
N VAL A 104 -9.18 -6.43 7.77
CA VAL A 104 -8.51 -6.00 9.01
C VAL A 104 -9.52 -5.55 10.07
N ALA A 105 -10.51 -4.75 9.70
CA ALA A 105 -11.53 -4.18 10.60
C ALA A 105 -12.39 -5.26 11.26
N LEU A 106 -12.76 -6.26 10.47
CA LEU A 106 -13.59 -7.38 10.91
C LEU A 106 -12.73 -8.56 11.42
N ALA A 107 -11.40 -8.45 11.34
CA ALA A 107 -10.44 -9.48 11.71
C ALA A 107 -10.75 -10.85 11.07
N VAL A 108 -11.11 -10.83 9.78
CA VAL A 108 -11.55 -12.02 9.04
C VAL A 108 -10.38 -12.97 8.84
N ARG A 109 -10.60 -14.26 9.10
CA ARG A 109 -9.60 -15.34 8.95
C ARG A 109 -10.11 -16.43 8.01
N PRO A 110 -10.18 -16.16 6.69
CA PRO A 110 -10.69 -17.13 5.74
C PRO A 110 -9.66 -18.26 5.53
N PRO A 111 -10.05 -19.36 4.86
CA PRO A 111 -9.10 -20.39 4.43
C PRO A 111 -7.94 -19.79 3.62
N LEU A 112 -6.76 -20.39 3.73
CA LEU A 112 -5.51 -19.87 3.14
C LEU A 112 -5.65 -19.53 1.65
N PHE A 113 -6.30 -20.40 0.86
CA PHE A 113 -6.45 -20.19 -0.58
C PHE A 113 -7.26 -18.93 -0.92
N MET A 114 -8.30 -18.61 -0.13
CA MET A 114 -9.10 -17.41 -0.33
C MET A 114 -8.30 -16.17 0.02
N ALA A 115 -7.53 -16.24 1.12
CA ALA A 115 -6.71 -15.12 1.55
C ALA A 115 -5.61 -14.79 0.52
N VAL A 116 -4.89 -15.82 0.08
CA VAL A 116 -3.86 -15.73 -0.96
C VAL A 116 -4.46 -15.26 -2.29
N GLY A 117 -5.60 -15.81 -2.71
CA GLY A 117 -6.27 -15.43 -3.95
C GLY A 117 -6.70 -13.96 -3.98
N ALA A 118 -7.31 -13.47 -2.90
CA ALA A 118 -7.67 -12.06 -2.77
C ALA A 118 -6.44 -11.15 -2.78
N THR A 119 -5.39 -11.52 -2.03
CA THR A 119 -4.12 -10.76 -2.01
C THR A 119 -3.46 -10.72 -3.39
N ALA A 120 -3.42 -11.85 -4.10
CA ALA A 120 -2.86 -11.93 -5.45
C ALA A 120 -3.64 -11.06 -6.43
N LEU A 121 -4.97 -11.12 -6.41
CA LEU A 121 -5.81 -10.30 -7.27
C LEU A 121 -5.51 -8.82 -7.10
N PHE A 122 -5.52 -8.31 -5.87
CA PHE A 122 -5.25 -6.90 -5.61
C PHE A 122 -3.81 -6.50 -5.93
N ALA A 123 -2.83 -7.36 -5.60
CA ALA A 123 -1.44 -7.12 -5.94
C ALA A 123 -1.22 -7.03 -7.46
N LEU A 124 -1.97 -7.80 -8.25
CA LEU A 124 -1.90 -7.76 -9.72
C LEU A 124 -2.32 -6.38 -10.26
N PHE A 125 -3.42 -5.81 -9.76
CA PHE A 125 -3.86 -4.46 -10.17
C PHE A 125 -2.80 -3.40 -9.89
N HIS A 126 -2.22 -3.39 -8.68
CA HIS A 126 -1.12 -2.48 -8.37
C HIS A 126 0.09 -2.73 -9.27
N GLY A 127 0.47 -4.00 -9.44
CA GLY A 127 1.60 -4.37 -10.29
C GLY A 127 1.42 -3.85 -11.71
N VAL A 128 0.28 -4.14 -12.34
CA VAL A 128 -0.01 -3.71 -13.71
C VAL A 128 -0.01 -2.18 -13.84
N ALA A 129 -0.63 -1.46 -12.90
CA ALA A 129 -0.64 0.01 -12.89
C ALA A 129 0.79 0.58 -12.94
N HIS A 130 1.67 0.12 -12.03
CA HIS A 130 3.06 0.56 -12.00
C HIS A 130 3.86 0.09 -13.21
N GLY A 131 3.58 -1.12 -13.68
CA GLY A 131 4.21 -1.67 -14.87
C GLY A 131 4.00 -0.80 -16.10
N LEU A 132 2.80 -0.24 -16.27
CA LEU A 132 2.47 0.64 -17.40
C LEU A 132 3.22 1.99 -17.34
N GLU A 133 3.59 2.46 -16.15
CA GLU A 133 4.34 3.72 -15.97
C GLU A 133 5.87 3.54 -16.14
N LEU A 134 6.37 2.31 -15.98
CA LEU A 134 7.81 2.01 -16.02
C LEU A 134 8.52 2.45 -17.33
N PRO A 135 7.97 2.27 -18.54
CA PRO A 135 8.66 2.64 -19.79
C PRO A 135 9.01 4.13 -19.90
N ASP A 136 8.23 4.99 -19.26
CA ASP A 136 8.44 6.45 -19.27
C ASP A 136 9.46 6.92 -18.21
N MET A 137 9.88 6.03 -17.32
CA MET A 137 10.83 6.34 -16.24
C MET A 137 12.28 6.29 -16.73
N SER A 138 13.11 7.20 -16.21
CA SER A 138 14.55 7.25 -16.51
C SER A 138 15.33 6.01 -16.02
N SER A 139 14.87 5.38 -14.94
CA SER A 139 15.47 4.15 -14.39
C SER A 139 14.40 3.17 -13.89
N PRO A 140 13.77 2.41 -14.80
CA PRO A 140 12.62 1.56 -14.48
C PRO A 140 12.94 0.47 -13.44
N TRP A 141 14.10 -0.18 -13.58
CA TRP A 141 14.51 -1.25 -12.66
C TRP A 141 14.87 -0.74 -11.27
N ALA A 142 15.46 0.46 -11.18
CA ALA A 142 15.72 1.09 -9.88
C ALA A 142 14.41 1.47 -9.19
N TYR A 143 13.45 2.01 -9.94
CA TYR A 143 12.10 2.26 -9.45
C TYR A 143 11.44 1.00 -8.92
N ALA A 144 11.42 -0.08 -9.72
CA ALA A 144 10.84 -1.35 -9.31
C ALA A 144 11.49 -1.90 -8.02
N ALA A 145 12.83 -1.83 -7.90
CA ALA A 145 13.54 -2.23 -6.70
C ALA A 145 13.15 -1.39 -5.47
N GLY A 146 13.04 -0.07 -5.64
CA GLY A 146 12.62 0.84 -4.57
C GLY A 146 11.18 0.60 -4.12
N PHE A 147 10.29 0.39 -5.10
CA PHE A 147 8.88 0.12 -4.88
C PHE A 147 8.64 -1.19 -4.14
N VAL A 148 9.34 -2.26 -4.56
CA VAL A 148 9.30 -3.56 -3.88
C VAL A 148 9.85 -3.46 -2.46
N ALA A 149 10.96 -2.75 -2.26
CA ALA A 149 11.55 -2.56 -0.94
C ALA A 149 10.61 -1.79 0.01
N ALA A 150 10.02 -0.68 -0.46
CA ALA A 150 9.06 0.10 0.31
C ALA A 150 7.79 -0.71 0.61
N THR A 151 7.28 -1.44 -0.37
CA THR A 151 6.14 -2.34 -0.20
C THR A 151 6.41 -3.40 0.86
N ALA A 152 7.55 -4.10 0.79
CA ALA A 152 7.95 -5.09 1.80
C ALA A 152 8.10 -4.45 3.20
N ALA A 153 8.64 -3.24 3.28
CA ALA A 153 8.77 -2.50 4.53
C ALA A 153 7.40 -2.13 5.12
N LEU A 154 6.45 -1.65 4.31
CA LEU A 154 5.09 -1.32 4.76
C LEU A 154 4.33 -2.55 5.25
N HIS A 155 4.48 -3.69 4.57
CA HIS A 155 3.98 -4.98 5.05
C HIS A 155 4.56 -5.34 6.42
N ALA A 156 5.89 -5.21 6.57
CA ALA A 156 6.57 -5.51 7.81
C ALA A 156 6.13 -4.57 8.95
N VAL A 157 5.91 -3.29 8.67
CA VAL A 157 5.37 -2.30 9.63
C VAL A 157 3.98 -2.71 10.08
N GLY A 158 3.05 -2.98 9.15
CA GLY A 158 1.71 -3.46 9.50
C GLY A 158 1.77 -4.75 10.33
N TYR A 159 2.60 -5.70 9.93
CA TYR A 159 2.77 -6.95 10.68
C TYR A 159 3.31 -6.73 12.10
N ALA A 160 4.33 -5.87 12.23
CA ALA A 160 4.96 -5.52 13.50
C ALA A 160 3.97 -4.83 14.45
N VAL A 161 3.12 -3.93 13.95
CA VAL A 161 2.08 -3.27 14.75
C VAL A 161 1.24 -4.33 15.47
N VAL A 162 0.65 -5.29 14.77
CA VAL A 162 -0.19 -6.32 15.43
C VAL A 162 0.63 -7.21 16.36
N ARG A 163 1.89 -7.51 16.02
CA ARG A 163 2.73 -8.44 16.80
C ARG A 163 3.21 -7.87 18.13
N PHE A 164 3.46 -6.56 18.18
CA PHE A 164 4.03 -5.86 19.33
C PHE A 164 3.02 -5.00 20.09
N LEU A 165 1.84 -4.74 19.53
CA LEU A 165 0.78 -4.01 20.22
C LEU A 165 0.21 -4.86 21.38
N PRO A 166 0.02 -4.29 22.58
CA PRO A 166 -0.60 -5.00 23.68
C PRO A 166 -2.00 -5.49 23.32
N THR A 167 -2.41 -6.65 23.85
CA THR A 167 -3.73 -7.25 23.57
C THR A 167 -4.88 -6.28 23.89
N ALA A 168 -4.73 -5.44 24.93
CA ALA A 168 -5.72 -4.41 25.29
C ALA A 168 -5.94 -3.35 24.20
N ALA A 169 -4.93 -3.12 23.34
CA ALA A 169 -4.98 -2.19 22.22
C ALA A 169 -5.33 -2.85 20.89
N ALA A 170 -5.62 -4.16 20.85
CA ALA A 170 -6.08 -4.86 19.65
C ALA A 170 -7.27 -4.18 18.92
N PRO A 171 -8.22 -3.51 19.60
CA PRO A 171 -9.26 -2.73 18.91
C PRO A 171 -8.72 -1.63 17.98
N LEU A 172 -7.54 -1.05 18.25
CA LEU A 172 -6.95 0.00 17.42
C LEU A 172 -6.60 -0.51 16.02
N VAL A 173 -6.17 -1.77 15.89
CA VAL A 173 -5.92 -2.39 14.58
C VAL A 173 -7.21 -2.46 13.76
N ARG A 174 -8.33 -2.76 14.42
CA ARG A 174 -9.64 -2.81 13.77
C ARG A 174 -10.12 -1.42 13.35
N VAL A 175 -9.87 -0.40 14.19
CA VAL A 175 -10.14 1.00 13.84
C VAL A 175 -9.31 1.43 12.62
N ALA A 176 -8.02 1.09 12.58
CA ALA A 176 -7.17 1.36 11.42
C ALA A 176 -7.71 0.69 10.15
N GLY A 177 -8.14 -0.56 10.24
CA GLY A 177 -8.83 -1.25 9.14
C GLY A 177 -10.11 -0.54 8.70
N ALA A 178 -10.94 -0.07 9.63
CA ALA A 178 -12.19 0.63 9.33
C ALA A 178 -11.94 1.99 8.65
N LEU A 179 -10.92 2.72 9.09
CA LEU A 179 -10.49 3.97 8.45
C LEU A 179 -9.96 3.71 7.04
N SER A 180 -9.16 2.66 6.85
CA SER A 180 -8.73 2.23 5.53
C SER A 180 -9.90 1.85 4.63
N ALA A 181 -10.89 1.12 5.16
CA ALA A 181 -12.09 0.76 4.40
C ALA A 181 -12.88 2.01 3.99
N ALA A 182 -13.06 2.97 4.88
CA ALA A 182 -13.73 4.23 4.59
C ALA A 182 -12.99 5.04 3.51
N ALA A 183 -11.65 5.07 3.55
CA ALA A 183 -10.84 5.66 2.49
C ALA A 183 -11.05 4.94 1.15
N GLY A 184 -11.12 3.61 1.15
CA GLY A 184 -11.46 2.82 -0.05
C GLY A 184 -12.83 3.15 -0.63
N VAL A 185 -13.86 3.35 0.21
CA VAL A 185 -15.18 3.83 -0.26
C VAL A 185 -15.07 5.20 -0.91
N TRP A 186 -14.31 6.12 -0.29
CA TRP A 186 -14.11 7.45 -0.84
C TRP A 186 -13.37 7.41 -2.19
N LEU A 187 -12.30 6.62 -2.30
CA LEU A 187 -11.54 6.45 -3.54
C LEU A 187 -12.39 5.85 -4.67
N LEU A 188 -13.33 4.96 -4.35
CA LEU A 188 -14.25 4.39 -5.35
C LEU A 188 -15.34 5.36 -5.83
N ALA A 189 -15.57 6.44 -5.07
CA ALA A 189 -16.63 7.42 -5.33
C ALA A 189 -16.11 8.76 -5.86
N ALA A 190 -14.79 8.98 -5.81
CA ALA A 190 -14.10 10.17 -6.32
C ALA A 190 -13.90 10.08 -7.83
#